data_AF-A0A1J4VI00-F1
#
_entry.id   AF-A0A1J4VI00-F1
#
_cell.length_a   1.000
_cell.length_b   1.000
_cell.length_c   1.000
_cell.angle_alpha   90.00
_cell.angle_beta   90.00
_cell.angle_gamma   90.00
#
_symmetry.space_group_name_H-M   'P 1'
#
loop_
_entity.id
_entity.type
_entity.pdbx_description
1 polymer ?
#
loop_
_entity_poly.entity_id
_entity_poly.type
_entity_poly.pdbx_seq_one_letter_code
_entity_poly.pdbx_strand_id
1 'polypeptide(L)'
;MAKFKASSIALDIGAHFIKLVELKKEKDSIMLTKIGIREIPRDLKLDRDKITSSLIFELLAENNIKSKSVNISVNGQSVFVRFVKLLQIKEDKLKQTMKFEAQNQIPFSLNEVMWDWSLLDKDKSVPKKAVIVAIKKNLVEEMISKLKAVKLSTELIDVAPISVYNCMAFNEDYNNENIGSVLDIGAKSTNFIIFNKGNIWIRSFPIAGDRIEEAKEQGVGELLTEVERSLEYYFMQQGEDAPKEKKIGQLFLTGGGSIMENMEAAIISKFSIKPQVMDPFRKLRVSKDVFQKLQASGPKNQFSTVVGAALRGIADLKIEVNFLNKVLSDKESFSNKRIYSSLSIATGVLILISFSIFMRQDYHIKKIKLDKVEEMIETYRTYEPKIKKIREEEDILRDKMNTLYQTASSRAVWLGIFKSISEMLPKDVWITDVSGVISIEKSGLGRMDMNGKALSYQSVNNFVSSLKALPDFSDVRPVSSSVENDKDTGEEIVKFSVTMDVVLAGN
;
A
#
# COMPACT_ATOMS: atom_id res chain seq x y z
N MET A 1 -10.48 25.59 -9.52
CA MET A 1 -10.37 27.07 -9.51
C MET A 1 -9.45 27.47 -8.37
N ALA A 2 -8.37 28.21 -8.64
CA ALA A 2 -7.53 28.76 -7.57
C ALA A 2 -8.37 29.72 -6.73
N LYS A 3 -8.37 29.56 -5.41
CA LYS A 3 -9.08 30.45 -4.50
C LYS A 3 -8.35 31.80 -4.52
N PHE A 4 -8.97 32.86 -5.05
CA PHE A 4 -8.37 34.19 -5.03
C PHE A 4 -8.01 34.58 -3.60
N LYS A 5 -6.77 35.03 -3.39
CA LYS A 5 -6.30 35.45 -2.08
C LYS A 5 -6.82 36.86 -1.76
N ALA A 6 -6.82 37.22 -0.48
CA ALA A 6 -7.15 38.59 -0.07
C ALA A 6 -6.01 39.58 -0.37
N SER A 7 -4.76 39.11 -0.36
CA SER A 7 -3.55 39.87 -0.73
C SER A 7 -2.63 39.00 -1.58
N SER A 8 -1.86 39.63 -2.45
CA SER A 8 -0.84 39.01 -3.29
C SER A 8 0.39 39.90 -3.35
N ILE A 9 1.54 39.30 -3.05
CA ILE A 9 2.85 39.96 -3.06
C ILE A 9 3.66 39.35 -4.18
N ALA A 10 4.28 40.20 -5.00
CA ALA A 10 5.15 39.76 -6.07
C ALA A 10 6.53 40.42 -6.01
N LEU A 11 7.54 39.66 -6.44
CA LEU A 11 8.90 40.13 -6.68
C LEU A 11 9.26 39.94 -8.16
N ASP A 12 9.74 41.01 -8.79
CA ASP A 12 10.43 40.98 -10.08
C ASP A 12 11.93 41.08 -9.82
N ILE A 13 12.65 39.97 -9.99
CA ILE A 13 14.10 39.90 -9.81
C ILE A 13 14.73 40.11 -11.19
N GLY A 14 14.86 41.38 -11.57
CA GLY A 14 15.44 41.79 -12.85
C GLY A 14 16.97 41.72 -12.86
N ALA A 15 17.57 42.13 -13.98
CA ALA A 15 19.03 42.16 -14.08
C ALA A 15 19.66 43.33 -13.28
N HIS A 16 19.03 44.50 -13.30
CA HIS A 16 19.52 45.71 -12.60
C HIS A 16 18.69 46.10 -11.39
N PHE A 17 17.44 45.62 -11.28
CA PHE A 17 16.55 46.03 -10.21
C PHE A 17 15.74 44.86 -9.69
N ILE A 18 15.55 44.84 -8.37
CA ILE A 18 14.56 44.01 -7.68
C ILE A 18 13.37 44.91 -7.39
N LYS A 19 12.17 44.53 -7.82
CA LYS A 19 10.95 45.30 -7.58
C LYS A 19 9.96 44.48 -6.78
N LEU A 20 9.26 45.14 -5.86
CA LEU A 20 8.27 44.56 -4.96
C LEU A 20 6.95 45.31 -5.14
N VAL A 21 5.85 44.55 -5.25
CA VAL A 21 4.49 45.08 -5.18
C VAL A 21 3.64 44.18 -4.29
N GLU A 22 2.82 44.79 -3.42
CA GLU A 22 1.70 44.11 -2.76
C GLU A 22 0.38 44.72 -3.24
N LEU A 23 -0.52 43.85 -3.69
CA LEU A 23 -1.88 44.19 -4.05
C LEU A 23 -2.87 43.51 -3.11
N LYS A 24 -3.87 44.27 -2.66
CA LYS A 24 -4.96 43.76 -1.82
C LYS A 24 -6.29 43.89 -2.55
N LYS A 25 -7.08 42.81 -2.52
CA LYS A 25 -8.44 42.81 -3.08
C LYS A 25 -9.39 43.45 -2.07
N GLU A 26 -10.08 44.50 -2.49
CA GLU A 26 -11.26 45.04 -1.82
C GLU A 26 -12.51 44.62 -2.62
N LYS A 27 -13.73 44.95 -2.13
CA LYS A 27 -14.98 44.46 -2.75
C LYS A 27 -15.03 44.72 -4.26
N ASP A 28 -14.81 45.97 -4.66
CA ASP A 28 -14.97 46.41 -6.06
C ASP A 28 -13.69 46.99 -6.66
N SER A 29 -12.56 46.92 -5.95
CA SER A 29 -11.30 47.50 -6.41
C SER A 29 -10.08 46.74 -5.91
N ILE A 30 -8.95 46.96 -6.56
CA ILE A 30 -7.65 46.45 -6.11
C ILE A 30 -6.81 47.62 -5.63
N MET A 31 -6.27 47.50 -4.42
CA MET A 31 -5.42 48.52 -3.80
C MET A 31 -3.95 48.14 -3.83
N LEU A 32 -3.09 49.07 -4.24
CA LEU A 32 -1.65 49.00 -4.07
C LEU A 32 -1.30 49.39 -2.63
N THR A 33 -0.87 48.41 -1.83
CA THR A 33 -0.58 48.59 -0.40
C THR A 33 0.90 48.70 -0.10
N LYS A 34 1.77 48.12 -0.94
CA LYS A 34 3.24 48.22 -0.82
C LYS A 34 3.89 48.31 -2.20
N ILE A 35 4.95 49.09 -2.27
CA ILE A 35 5.83 49.19 -3.42
C ILE A 35 7.27 49.36 -2.94
N GLY A 36 8.21 48.74 -3.64
CA GLY A 36 9.62 48.96 -3.40
C GLY A 36 10.49 48.60 -4.60
N ILE A 37 11.67 49.20 -4.65
CA ILE A 37 12.67 48.96 -5.69
C ILE A 37 14.07 49.01 -5.07
N ARG A 38 14.96 48.11 -5.50
CA ARG A 38 16.38 48.10 -5.14
C ARG A 38 17.21 47.88 -6.39
N GLU A 39 18.28 48.64 -6.53
CA GLU A 39 19.27 48.44 -7.57
C GLU A 39 20.20 47.28 -7.20
N ILE A 40 20.51 46.44 -8.19
CA ILE A 40 21.49 45.37 -8.09
C ILE A 40 22.82 45.91 -8.62
N PRO A 41 23.89 45.98 -7.79
CA PRO A 41 25.20 46.42 -8.22
C PRO A 41 25.72 45.63 -9.44
N ARG A 42 26.34 46.32 -10.41
CA ARG A 42 26.87 45.73 -11.66
C ARG A 42 28.27 45.10 -11.51
N ASP A 43 28.85 45.06 -10.32
CA ASP A 43 30.23 44.59 -10.10
C ASP A 43 30.39 43.08 -10.36
N LEU A 44 31.30 42.75 -11.28
CA LEU A 44 31.60 41.38 -11.73
C LEU A 44 32.37 40.55 -10.69
N LYS A 45 32.97 41.17 -9.66
CA LYS A 45 33.76 40.47 -8.63
C LYS A 45 32.91 39.90 -7.50
N LEU A 46 31.64 40.30 -7.41
CA LEU A 46 30.77 39.96 -6.29
C LEU A 46 29.94 38.72 -6.59
N ASP A 47 29.66 37.94 -5.55
CA ASP A 47 28.67 36.86 -5.58
C ASP A 47 27.27 37.47 -5.72
N ARG A 48 26.83 37.61 -6.97
CA ARG A 48 25.58 38.27 -7.33
C ARG A 48 24.36 37.63 -6.69
N ASP A 49 24.37 36.32 -6.47
CA ASP A 49 23.24 35.60 -5.90
C ASP A 49 23.08 35.90 -4.40
N LYS A 50 24.21 35.99 -3.68
CA LYS A 50 24.21 36.43 -2.28
C LYS A 50 23.75 37.87 -2.13
N ILE A 51 24.25 38.77 -2.98
CA ILE A 51 23.83 40.18 -2.95
C ILE A 51 22.34 40.31 -3.26
N THR A 52 21.87 39.63 -4.30
CA THR A 52 20.44 39.62 -4.67
C THR A 52 19.59 39.14 -3.49
N SER A 53 20.03 38.09 -2.80
CA SER A 53 19.34 37.59 -1.60
C SER A 53 19.35 38.63 -0.46
N SER A 54 20.48 39.29 -0.18
CA SER A 54 20.54 40.37 0.84
C SER A 54 19.58 41.52 0.51
N LEU A 55 19.60 41.99 -0.74
CA LEU A 55 18.75 43.08 -1.19
C LEU A 55 17.26 42.72 -1.14
N ILE A 56 16.89 41.46 -1.43
CA ILE A 56 15.52 40.97 -1.23
C ILE A 56 15.14 41.06 0.25
N PHE A 57 16.00 40.59 1.16
CA PHE A 57 15.74 40.63 2.60
C PHE A 57 15.52 42.08 3.09
N GLU A 58 16.42 42.99 2.70
CA GLU A 58 16.33 44.41 3.01
C GLU A 58 15.04 45.04 2.47
N LEU A 59 14.70 44.77 1.20
CA LEU A 59 13.50 45.30 0.56
C LEU A 59 12.20 44.86 1.26
N LEU A 60 12.16 43.63 1.76
CA LEU A 60 11.02 43.08 2.50
C LEU A 60 10.90 43.71 3.90
N ALA A 61 12.03 43.84 4.61
CA ALA A 61 12.09 44.51 5.91
C ALA A 61 11.64 45.99 5.77
N GLU A 62 12.19 46.67 4.75
CA GLU A 62 11.84 47.98 4.20
C GLU A 62 10.34 48.29 4.19
N ASN A 63 9.60 47.30 3.68
CA ASN A 63 8.19 47.42 3.40
C ASN A 63 7.29 46.74 4.44
N ASN A 64 7.88 46.22 5.52
CA ASN A 64 7.18 45.47 6.57
C ASN A 64 6.38 44.29 6.01
N ILE A 65 6.96 43.55 5.04
CA ILE A 65 6.33 42.38 4.46
C ILE A 65 6.39 41.20 5.44
N LYS A 66 5.23 40.78 5.92
CA LYS A 66 5.11 39.65 6.88
C LYS A 66 4.90 38.30 6.21
N SER A 67 4.45 38.29 4.94
CA SER A 67 4.22 37.04 4.20
C SER A 67 5.54 36.32 3.95
N LYS A 68 5.52 34.99 4.12
CA LYS A 68 6.62 34.12 3.73
C LYS A 68 6.50 33.60 2.30
N SER A 69 5.36 33.86 1.64
CA SER A 69 5.07 33.38 0.28
C SER A 69 4.94 34.58 -0.66
N VAL A 70 5.70 34.56 -1.76
CA VAL A 70 5.72 35.61 -2.79
C VAL A 70 5.57 35.00 -4.18
N ASN A 71 4.89 35.70 -5.07
CA ASN A 71 4.88 35.38 -6.50
C ASN A 71 6.17 35.92 -7.12
N ILE A 72 6.73 35.19 -8.08
CA ILE A 72 7.85 35.68 -8.87
C ILE A 72 7.56 35.51 -10.35
N SER A 73 8.29 36.27 -11.17
CA SER A 73 8.28 36.12 -12.62
C SER A 73 9.68 35.87 -13.13
N VAL A 74 9.79 35.05 -14.17
CA VAL A 74 11.06 34.69 -14.81
C VAL A 74 11.24 35.45 -16.11
N ASN A 75 12.49 35.68 -16.52
CA ASN A 75 12.78 36.38 -17.77
C ASN A 75 12.21 35.61 -18.99
N GLY A 76 11.49 36.33 -19.87
CA GLY A 76 10.93 35.79 -21.09
C GLY A 76 11.95 35.20 -22.07
N GLN A 77 13.22 35.63 -22.07
CA GLN A 77 14.27 35.04 -22.92
C GLN A 77 14.64 33.61 -22.50
N SER A 78 14.49 33.28 -21.22
CA SER A 78 14.78 31.95 -20.68
C SER A 78 13.60 30.98 -20.84
N VAL A 79 12.46 31.47 -21.32
CA VAL A 79 11.22 30.71 -21.46
C VAL A 79 10.92 30.46 -22.93
N PHE A 80 10.68 29.20 -23.24
CA PHE A 80 10.13 28.78 -24.50
C PHE A 80 8.60 28.92 -24.48
N VAL A 81 8.06 29.79 -25.33
CA VAL A 81 6.60 30.01 -25.47
C VAL A 81 6.15 29.52 -26.84
N ARG A 82 5.09 28.70 -26.90
CA ARG A 82 4.46 28.25 -28.15
C ARG A 82 2.95 28.31 -28.06
N PHE A 83 2.34 28.78 -29.15
CA PHE A 83 0.90 28.83 -29.31
C PHE A 83 0.46 27.68 -30.20
N VAL A 84 -0.44 26.84 -29.70
CA VAL A 84 -0.92 25.65 -30.41
C VAL A 84 -2.41 25.77 -30.72
N LYS A 85 -2.79 25.40 -31.94
CA LYS A 85 -4.19 25.22 -32.34
C LYS A 85 -4.58 23.79 -31.97
N LEU A 86 -5.63 23.65 -31.17
CA LEU A 86 -6.15 22.36 -30.73
C LEU A 86 -7.22 21.85 -31.70
N LEU A 87 -7.13 20.57 -32.06
CA LEU A 87 -8.24 19.86 -32.69
C LEU A 87 -9.39 19.69 -31.67
N GLN A 88 -10.61 19.38 -32.10
CA GLN A 88 -11.72 19.20 -31.17
C GLN A 88 -11.38 18.12 -30.14
N ILE A 89 -11.32 18.50 -28.86
CA ILE A 89 -10.93 17.62 -27.76
C ILE A 89 -12.11 17.48 -26.80
N LYS A 90 -12.42 16.24 -26.41
CA LYS A 90 -13.24 15.99 -25.23
C LYS A 90 -12.42 16.33 -23.98
N GLU A 91 -13.06 16.99 -23.02
CA GLU A 91 -12.41 17.57 -21.83
C GLU A 91 -11.56 16.56 -21.03
N ASP A 92 -11.97 15.29 -21.01
CA ASP A 92 -11.29 14.16 -20.37
C ASP A 92 -9.90 13.86 -20.96
N LYS A 93 -9.66 14.19 -22.23
CA LYS A 93 -8.39 13.94 -22.93
C LYS A 93 -7.45 15.15 -22.97
N LEU A 94 -7.90 16.32 -22.52
CA LEU A 94 -7.15 17.57 -22.66
C LEU A 94 -5.73 17.50 -22.10
N LYS A 95 -5.55 16.96 -20.89
CA LYS A 95 -4.21 16.81 -20.28
C LYS A 95 -3.25 15.94 -21.10
N GLN A 96 -3.77 14.86 -21.70
CA GLN A 96 -2.95 13.97 -22.53
C GLN A 96 -2.58 14.63 -23.85
N THR A 97 -3.53 15.32 -24.49
CA THR A 97 -3.26 16.10 -25.70
C THR A 97 -2.24 17.19 -25.44
N MET A 98 -2.37 17.96 -24.36
CA MET A 98 -1.40 19.00 -24.02
C MET A 98 -0.01 18.43 -23.73
N LYS A 99 0.08 17.23 -23.14
CA LYS A 99 1.36 16.53 -22.97
C LYS A 99 1.97 16.13 -24.30
N PHE A 100 1.17 15.61 -25.24
CA PHE A 100 1.62 15.26 -26.59
C PHE A 100 2.09 16.49 -27.37
N GLU A 101 1.30 17.56 -27.37
CA GLU A 101 1.69 18.83 -27.99
C GLU A 101 2.98 19.38 -27.36
N ALA A 102 3.11 19.34 -26.03
CA ALA A 102 4.33 19.77 -25.37
C ALA A 102 5.57 18.95 -25.80
N GLN A 103 5.43 17.63 -25.98
CA GLN A 103 6.52 16.77 -26.47
C GLN A 103 6.95 17.11 -27.90
N ASN A 104 6.01 17.48 -28.77
CA ASN A 104 6.31 17.80 -30.17
C ASN A 104 6.85 19.23 -30.33
N GLN A 105 6.39 20.16 -29.50
CA GLN A 105 6.70 21.58 -29.65
C GLN A 105 7.95 21.99 -28.87
N ILE A 106 8.22 21.38 -27.71
CA ILE A 106 9.37 21.74 -26.87
C ILE A 106 10.62 21.02 -27.42
N PRO A 107 11.69 21.76 -27.79
CA PRO A 107 12.89 21.17 -28.40
C PRO A 107 13.79 20.41 -27.40
N PHE A 108 13.34 20.25 -26.16
CA PHE A 108 14.06 19.63 -25.05
C PHE A 108 13.22 18.52 -24.44
N SER A 109 13.87 17.59 -23.74
CA SER A 109 13.15 16.56 -22.99
C SER A 109 12.27 17.19 -21.92
N LEU A 110 11.02 16.72 -21.81
CA LEU A 110 10.09 17.15 -20.74
C LEU A 110 10.63 16.86 -19.33
N ASN A 111 11.65 15.99 -19.21
CA ASN A 111 12.31 15.68 -17.94
C ASN A 111 13.39 16.72 -17.56
N GLU A 112 13.82 17.58 -18.48
CA GLU A 112 14.83 18.61 -18.26
C GLU A 112 14.22 20.01 -18.11
N VAL A 113 12.91 20.12 -18.36
CA VAL A 113 12.17 21.38 -18.28
C VAL A 113 11.03 21.32 -17.26
N MET A 114 10.75 22.45 -16.63
CA MET A 114 9.44 22.75 -16.06
C MET A 114 8.58 23.31 -17.17
N TRP A 115 7.35 22.83 -17.30
CA TRP A 115 6.42 23.34 -18.31
C TRP A 115 5.00 23.34 -17.78
N ASP A 116 4.22 24.29 -18.29
CA ASP A 116 2.80 24.45 -18.01
C ASP A 116 2.08 24.96 -19.26
N TRP A 117 0.75 25.02 -19.21
CA TRP A 117 -0.06 25.48 -20.32
C TRP A 117 -1.33 26.20 -19.86
N SER A 118 -1.88 27.04 -20.73
CA SER A 118 -3.13 27.75 -20.49
C SER A 118 -3.99 27.77 -21.75
N LEU A 119 -5.30 27.59 -21.60
CA LEU A 119 -6.26 27.81 -22.68
C LEU A 119 -6.46 29.31 -22.89
N LEU A 120 -6.50 29.75 -24.15
CA LEU A 120 -6.71 31.15 -24.50
C LEU A 120 -8.17 31.51 -24.74
N ASP A 121 -9.02 30.50 -24.96
CA ASP A 121 -10.45 30.62 -25.24
C ASP A 121 -11.30 29.78 -24.27
N LYS A 122 -11.04 29.96 -22.97
CA LYS A 122 -11.75 29.27 -21.86
C LYS A 122 -13.28 29.45 -21.91
N ASP A 123 -13.76 30.57 -22.42
CA ASP A 123 -15.19 30.91 -22.46
C ASP A 123 -15.96 30.21 -23.59
N LYS A 124 -15.26 29.46 -24.47
CA LYS A 124 -15.90 28.70 -25.55
C LYS A 124 -16.14 27.26 -25.12
N SER A 125 -17.27 26.70 -25.57
CA SER A 125 -17.66 25.30 -25.27
C SER A 125 -16.62 24.26 -25.70
N VAL A 126 -15.84 24.56 -26.74
CA VAL A 126 -14.70 23.76 -27.18
C VAL A 126 -13.49 24.69 -27.35
N PRO A 127 -12.50 24.63 -26.44
CA PRO A 127 -11.27 25.40 -26.57
C PRO A 127 -10.51 24.96 -27.81
N LYS A 128 -10.06 25.94 -28.61
CA LYS A 128 -9.31 25.69 -29.84
C LYS A 128 -7.88 26.19 -29.76
N LYS A 129 -7.50 26.90 -28.69
CA LYS A 129 -6.19 27.55 -28.61
C LYS A 129 -5.59 27.40 -27.21
N ALA A 130 -4.33 27.03 -27.17
CA ALA A 130 -3.55 26.98 -25.95
C ALA A 130 -2.18 27.62 -26.13
N VAL A 131 -1.63 28.10 -25.03
CA VAL A 131 -0.22 28.47 -24.92
C VAL A 131 0.50 27.42 -24.07
N ILE A 132 1.65 26.96 -24.56
CA ILE A 132 2.58 26.08 -23.85
C ILE A 132 3.80 26.92 -23.48
N VAL A 133 4.20 26.86 -22.22
CA VAL A 133 5.40 27.52 -21.72
C VAL A 133 6.35 26.49 -21.12
N ALA A 134 7.65 26.63 -21.37
CA ALA A 134 8.66 25.74 -20.82
C ALA A 134 9.95 26.48 -20.47
N ILE A 135 10.59 26.07 -19.38
CA ILE A 135 11.85 26.62 -18.88
C ILE A 135 12.73 25.48 -18.36
N LYS A 136 14.05 25.59 -18.49
CA LYS A 136 14.97 24.58 -17.94
C LYS A 136 14.82 24.48 -16.42
N LYS A 137 14.81 23.25 -15.87
CA LYS A 137 14.60 22.99 -14.44
C LYS A 137 15.59 23.72 -13.53
N ASN A 138 16.87 23.70 -13.90
CA ASN A 138 17.95 24.32 -13.14
C ASN A 138 17.73 25.83 -12.91
N LEU A 139 17.18 26.56 -13.89
CA LEU A 139 16.88 27.98 -13.73
C LEU A 139 15.80 28.22 -12.69
N VAL A 140 14.76 27.38 -12.66
CA VAL A 140 13.70 27.45 -11.65
C VAL A 140 14.26 27.13 -10.26
N GLU A 141 15.11 26.12 -10.15
CA GLU A 141 15.77 25.73 -8.90
C GLU A 141 16.68 26.85 -8.35
N GLU A 142 17.41 27.54 -9.22
CA GLU A 142 18.23 28.71 -8.87
C GLU A 142 17.37 29.87 -8.34
N MET A 143 16.22 30.16 -8.95
CA MET A 143 15.32 31.19 -8.44
C MET A 143 14.72 30.81 -7.08
N ILE A 144 14.37 29.52 -6.89
CA ILE A 144 13.89 29.02 -5.61
C ILE A 144 14.97 29.08 -4.53
N SER A 145 16.24 28.81 -4.87
CA SER A 145 17.34 28.86 -3.91
C SER A 145 17.57 30.28 -3.38
N LYS A 146 17.50 31.31 -4.26
CA LYS A 146 17.55 32.74 -3.89
C LYS A 146 16.48 33.12 -2.88
N LEU A 147 15.24 32.66 -3.10
CA LEU A 147 14.15 32.90 -2.14
C LEU A 147 14.35 32.14 -0.82
N LYS A 148 14.80 30.88 -0.87
CA LYS A 148 15.06 30.07 0.33
C LYS A 148 16.15 30.68 1.22
N ALA A 149 17.17 31.31 0.64
CA ALA A 149 18.24 31.98 1.38
C ALA A 149 17.70 33.06 2.33
N VAL A 150 16.58 33.69 1.98
CA VAL A 150 15.89 34.70 2.80
C VAL A 150 14.63 34.17 3.51
N LYS A 151 14.49 32.84 3.62
CA LYS A 151 13.35 32.16 4.26
C LYS A 151 12.00 32.46 3.58
N LEU A 152 12.01 32.80 2.29
CA LEU A 152 10.82 32.90 1.47
C LEU A 152 10.54 31.60 0.72
N SER A 153 9.26 31.37 0.44
CA SER A 153 8.77 30.39 -0.52
C SER A 153 8.01 31.11 -1.63
N THR A 154 7.73 30.38 -2.71
CA THR A 154 6.87 30.85 -3.78
C THR A 154 5.88 29.74 -4.15
N GLU A 155 4.64 30.14 -4.43
CA GLU A 155 3.57 29.26 -4.91
C GLU A 155 3.29 29.48 -6.40
N LEU A 156 3.79 30.58 -6.95
CA LEU A 156 3.59 30.98 -8.33
C LEU A 156 4.91 31.51 -8.92
N ILE A 157 5.35 30.82 -9.98
CA ILE A 157 6.43 31.29 -10.84
C ILE A 157 5.82 31.54 -12.22
N ASP A 158 5.62 32.82 -12.54
CA ASP A 158 5.05 33.30 -13.81
C ASP A 158 6.14 33.62 -14.84
N VAL A 159 5.73 34.00 -16.05
CA VAL A 159 6.58 34.38 -17.18
C VAL A 159 6.43 35.89 -17.43
N ALA A 160 7.55 36.61 -17.55
CA ALA A 160 7.55 38.08 -17.63
C ALA A 160 6.64 38.65 -18.74
N PRO A 161 6.73 38.23 -20.01
CA PRO A 161 5.83 38.72 -21.04
C PRO A 161 4.34 38.41 -20.80
N ILE A 162 4.03 37.30 -20.13
CA ILE A 162 2.63 36.98 -19.76
C ILE A 162 2.16 37.89 -18.63
N SER A 163 3.02 38.14 -17.63
CA SER A 163 2.75 39.10 -16.56
C SER A 163 2.52 40.51 -17.13
N VAL A 164 3.38 40.97 -18.04
CA VAL A 164 3.22 42.26 -18.73
C VAL A 164 1.91 42.32 -19.51
N TYR A 165 1.58 41.27 -20.28
CA TYR A 165 0.30 41.22 -20.99
C TYR A 165 -0.89 41.31 -20.04
N ASN A 166 -0.87 40.55 -18.94
CA ASN A 166 -1.94 40.57 -17.94
C ASN A 166 -2.08 41.95 -17.28
N CYS A 167 -0.96 42.64 -17.02
CA CYS A 167 -0.96 44.01 -16.52
C CYS A 167 -1.57 45.00 -17.53
N MET A 168 -1.22 44.87 -18.82
CA MET A 168 -1.80 45.66 -19.90
C MET A 168 -3.31 45.40 -20.04
N ALA A 169 -3.71 44.13 -20.14
CA ALA A 169 -5.11 43.74 -20.31
C ALA A 169 -5.98 44.15 -19.11
N PHE A 170 -5.39 44.27 -17.92
CA PHE A 170 -6.06 44.82 -16.76
C PHE A 170 -6.22 46.34 -16.87
N ASN A 171 -5.14 47.08 -17.12
CA ASN A 171 -5.12 48.55 -17.00
C ASN A 171 -5.63 49.31 -18.22
N GLU A 172 -5.42 48.77 -19.43
CA GLU A 172 -5.67 49.48 -20.68
C GLU A 172 -6.97 49.02 -21.34
N ASP A 173 -7.73 49.98 -21.85
CA ASP A 173 -8.93 49.71 -22.64
C ASP A 173 -8.51 49.57 -24.09
N TYR A 174 -8.31 48.32 -24.53
CA TYR A 174 -7.87 48.01 -25.88
C TYR A 174 -9.04 47.75 -26.82
N ASN A 175 -9.01 48.41 -27.99
CA ASN A 175 -9.97 48.14 -29.06
C ASN A 175 -9.58 46.81 -29.77
N ASN A 176 -10.42 45.80 -29.59
CA ASN A 176 -10.26 44.46 -30.19
C ASN A 176 -10.31 44.42 -31.73
N GLU A 177 -10.58 45.54 -32.41
CA GLU A 177 -10.61 45.63 -33.88
C GLU A 177 -9.23 45.74 -34.52
N ASN A 178 -8.27 46.40 -33.85
CA ASN A 178 -6.93 46.68 -34.39
C ASN A 178 -5.87 45.78 -33.78
N ILE A 179 -4.77 45.47 -34.47
CA ILE A 179 -3.66 44.72 -33.85
C ILE A 179 -2.99 45.60 -32.79
N GLY A 180 -2.93 45.10 -31.55
CA GLY A 180 -2.20 45.73 -30.45
C GLY A 180 -0.84 45.08 -30.24
N SER A 181 0.13 45.85 -29.75
CA SER A 181 1.41 45.31 -29.32
C SER A 181 1.92 45.95 -28.03
N VAL A 182 2.72 45.22 -27.26
CA VAL A 182 3.48 45.72 -26.12
C VAL A 182 4.96 45.46 -26.37
N LEU A 183 5.79 46.47 -26.16
CA LEU A 183 7.24 46.37 -26.15
C LEU A 183 7.74 46.65 -24.73
N ASP A 184 8.16 45.60 -24.03
CA ASP A 184 8.73 45.64 -22.70
C ASP A 184 10.26 45.61 -22.79
N ILE A 185 10.89 46.77 -22.64
CA ILE A 185 12.34 46.93 -22.79
C ILE A 185 12.98 46.86 -21.40
N GLY A 186 13.54 45.69 -21.08
CA GLY A 186 14.30 45.47 -19.85
C GLY A 186 15.75 45.95 -19.96
N ALA A 187 16.58 45.52 -19.01
CA ALA A 187 18.01 45.79 -19.05
C ALA A 187 18.76 44.87 -20.04
N LYS A 188 18.47 43.56 -20.02
CA LYS A 188 19.20 42.56 -20.84
C LYS A 188 18.40 41.98 -22.00
N SER A 189 17.08 42.07 -21.94
CA SER A 189 16.18 41.49 -22.94
C SER A 189 14.96 42.37 -23.12
N THR A 190 14.42 42.35 -24.32
CA THR A 190 13.15 42.97 -24.66
C THR A 190 12.12 41.89 -24.95
N ASN A 191 10.93 42.05 -24.41
CA ASN A 191 9.79 41.21 -24.73
C ASN A 191 8.85 41.97 -25.67
N PHE A 192 8.53 41.35 -26.80
CA PHE A 192 7.59 41.87 -27.78
C PHE A 192 6.35 40.97 -27.82
N ILE A 193 5.21 41.57 -27.50
CA ILE A 193 3.93 40.88 -27.35
C ILE A 193 2.98 41.48 -28.39
N ILE A 194 2.40 40.64 -29.24
CA ILE A 194 1.37 41.03 -30.20
C ILE A 194 0.07 40.40 -29.76
N PHE A 195 -1.03 41.13 -29.81
CA PHE A 195 -2.34 40.61 -29.44
C PHE A 195 -3.43 41.15 -30.37
N ASN A 196 -4.40 40.28 -30.68
CA ASN A 196 -5.50 40.58 -31.59
C ASN A 196 -6.68 39.63 -31.38
N LYS A 197 -7.89 40.15 -31.14
CA LYS A 197 -9.14 39.38 -30.99
C LYS A 197 -9.01 38.13 -30.11
N GLY A 198 -8.40 38.29 -28.94
CA GLY A 198 -8.19 37.17 -28.04
C GLY A 198 -6.85 36.43 -28.19
N ASN A 199 -6.22 36.48 -29.38
CA ASN A 199 -4.94 35.83 -29.65
C ASN A 199 -3.78 36.62 -29.08
N ILE A 200 -2.71 35.92 -28.74
CA ILE A 200 -1.45 36.50 -28.33
C ILE A 200 -0.32 35.79 -29.05
N TRP A 201 0.72 36.53 -29.34
CA TRP A 201 2.00 36.05 -29.81
C TRP A 201 3.10 36.74 -29.01
N ILE A 202 4.15 36.01 -28.66
CA ILE A 202 5.22 36.50 -27.79
C ILE A 202 6.55 36.12 -28.42
N ARG A 203 7.47 37.08 -28.46
CA ARG A 203 8.87 36.85 -28.77
C ARG A 203 9.74 37.70 -27.88
N SER A 204 10.82 37.10 -27.40
CA SER A 204 11.78 37.75 -26.51
C SER A 204 13.15 37.69 -27.18
N PHE A 205 13.89 38.79 -27.19
CA PHE A 205 15.21 38.87 -27.82
C PHE A 205 16.22 39.67 -26.98
N PRO A 206 17.53 39.36 -27.09
CA PRO A 206 18.58 39.89 -26.22
C PRO A 206 19.10 41.28 -26.65
N ILE A 207 18.19 42.18 -27.06
CA ILE A 207 18.52 43.57 -27.40
C ILE A 207 17.67 44.46 -26.49
N ALA A 208 18.30 45.20 -25.59
CA ALA A 208 17.62 45.92 -24.52
C ALA A 208 18.52 47.03 -23.93
N GLY A 209 18.19 47.51 -22.74
CA GLY A 209 18.87 48.61 -22.03
C GLY A 209 20.39 48.62 -22.14
N ASP A 210 21.08 47.54 -21.78
CA ASP A 210 22.55 47.47 -21.78
C ASP A 210 23.13 47.70 -23.18
N ARG A 211 22.53 47.08 -24.20
CA ARG A 211 22.97 47.22 -25.60
C ARG A 211 22.67 48.61 -26.15
N ILE A 212 21.54 49.19 -25.76
CA ILE A 212 21.15 50.54 -26.19
C ILE A 212 22.00 51.59 -25.49
N GLU A 213 22.35 51.39 -24.22
CA GLU A 213 23.28 52.27 -23.48
C GLU A 213 24.68 52.25 -24.13
N GLU A 214 25.17 51.07 -24.52
CA GLU A 214 26.46 50.89 -25.20
C GLU A 214 26.49 51.51 -26.61
N ALA A 215 25.49 51.20 -27.44
CA ALA A 215 25.47 51.53 -28.87
C ALA A 215 24.63 52.77 -29.22
N LYS A 216 23.96 53.39 -28.24
CA LYS A 216 23.09 54.57 -28.39
C LYS A 216 22.07 54.41 -29.52
N GLU A 217 22.03 55.34 -30.48
CA GLU A 217 21.10 55.33 -31.62
C GLU A 217 21.20 54.04 -32.45
N GLN A 218 22.40 53.49 -32.62
CA GLN A 218 22.58 52.21 -33.31
C GLN A 218 21.87 51.09 -32.54
N GLY A 219 21.98 51.05 -31.22
CA GLY A 219 21.29 50.06 -30.38
C GLY A 219 19.76 50.17 -30.48
N VAL A 220 19.23 51.40 -30.54
CA VAL A 220 17.79 51.61 -30.81
C VAL A 220 17.43 51.08 -32.20
N GLY A 221 18.22 51.37 -33.23
CA GLY A 221 18.00 50.87 -34.59
C GLY A 221 18.03 49.33 -34.68
N GLU A 222 18.98 48.69 -34.00
CA GLU A 222 19.08 47.23 -33.88
C GLU A 222 17.81 46.64 -33.25
N LEU A 223 17.34 47.22 -32.14
CA LEU A 223 16.10 46.82 -31.48
C LEU A 223 14.89 46.93 -32.43
N LEU A 224 14.69 48.09 -33.06
CA LEU A 224 13.53 48.31 -33.91
C LEU A 224 13.55 47.42 -35.16
N THR A 225 14.74 47.10 -35.68
CA THR A 225 14.90 46.12 -36.77
C THR A 225 14.46 44.72 -36.34
N GLU A 226 14.78 44.30 -35.11
CA GLU A 226 14.33 43.00 -34.60
C GLU A 226 12.82 42.98 -34.32
N VAL A 227 12.23 44.11 -33.90
CA VAL A 227 10.77 44.28 -33.77
C VAL A 227 10.08 44.15 -35.14
N GLU A 228 10.63 44.81 -36.17
CA GLU A 228 10.13 44.74 -37.55
C GLU A 228 10.16 43.30 -38.09
N ARG A 229 11.30 42.61 -37.99
CA ARG A 229 11.42 41.19 -38.36
C ARG A 229 10.45 40.29 -37.59
N SER A 230 10.22 40.60 -36.33
CA SER A 230 9.27 39.86 -35.49
C SER A 230 7.82 40.06 -35.96
N LEU A 231 7.47 41.26 -36.39
CA LEU A 231 6.16 41.54 -36.99
C LEU A 231 5.96 40.82 -38.31
N GLU A 232 6.95 40.87 -39.20
CA GLU A 232 6.91 40.15 -40.48
C GLU A 232 6.70 38.65 -40.26
N TYR A 233 7.45 38.06 -39.33
CA TYR A 233 7.32 36.66 -38.97
C TYR A 233 5.94 36.33 -38.39
N TYR A 234 5.38 37.19 -37.54
CA TYR A 234 4.02 37.04 -37.03
C TYR A 234 3.00 37.01 -38.17
N PHE A 235 3.07 37.95 -39.11
CA PHE A 235 2.16 37.98 -40.25
C PHE A 235 2.33 36.78 -41.18
N MET A 236 3.55 36.29 -41.36
CA MET A 236 3.82 35.09 -42.13
C MET A 236 3.20 33.84 -41.48
N GLN A 237 3.30 33.70 -40.15
CA GLN A 237 2.71 32.56 -39.42
C GLN A 237 1.19 32.52 -39.45
N GLN A 238 0.53 33.68 -39.51
CA GLN A 238 -0.94 33.73 -39.54
C GLN A 238 -1.51 33.26 -40.89
N GLY A 239 -0.75 33.33 -41.98
CA GLY A 239 -1.22 32.91 -43.32
C GLY A 239 -2.51 33.64 -43.71
N GLU A 240 -3.55 32.88 -44.05
CA GLU A 240 -4.88 33.41 -44.41
C GLU A 240 -5.65 34.01 -43.23
N ASP A 241 -5.32 33.66 -41.99
CA ASP A 241 -5.92 34.23 -40.78
C ASP A 241 -5.34 35.62 -40.44
N ALA A 242 -4.35 36.10 -41.21
CA ALA A 242 -3.71 37.39 -40.98
C ALA A 242 -4.72 38.55 -41.19
N PRO A 243 -4.66 39.61 -40.38
CA PRO A 243 -5.47 40.80 -40.61
C PRO A 243 -5.22 41.38 -42.00
N LYS A 244 -6.30 41.84 -42.66
CA LYS A 244 -6.24 42.44 -44.02
C LYS A 244 -5.21 43.57 -44.08
N GLU A 245 -5.15 44.40 -43.04
CA GLU A 245 -4.10 45.38 -42.85
C GLU A 245 -2.99 44.80 -41.98
N LYS A 246 -1.82 44.58 -42.58
CA LYS A 246 -0.60 44.14 -41.87
C LYS A 246 0.08 45.31 -41.15
N LYS A 247 -0.68 46.00 -40.29
CA LYS A 247 -0.19 47.14 -39.50
C LYS A 247 -0.61 46.99 -38.05
N ILE A 248 0.27 47.45 -37.15
CA ILE A 248 -0.10 47.64 -35.75
C ILE A 248 -0.98 48.89 -35.67
N GLY A 249 -2.11 48.81 -34.96
CA GLY A 249 -2.95 49.98 -34.69
C GLY A 249 -2.60 50.67 -33.37
N GLN A 250 -2.06 49.94 -32.40
CA GLN A 250 -1.66 50.47 -31.09
C GLN A 250 -0.39 49.79 -30.58
N LEU A 251 0.58 50.60 -30.13
CA LEU A 251 1.82 50.12 -29.52
C LEU A 251 1.93 50.68 -28.10
N PHE A 252 2.09 49.78 -27.13
CA PHE A 252 2.33 50.10 -25.74
C PHE A 252 3.81 49.93 -25.38
N LEU A 253 4.39 50.90 -24.68
CA LEU A 253 5.76 50.88 -24.20
C LEU A 253 5.81 50.66 -22.70
N THR A 254 6.69 49.77 -22.26
CA THR A 254 6.90 49.46 -20.84
C THR A 254 8.33 49.00 -20.56
N GLY A 255 8.68 48.86 -19.29
CA GLY A 255 10.03 48.48 -18.86
C GLY A 255 10.96 49.69 -18.71
N GLY A 256 12.00 49.55 -17.89
CA GLY A 256 12.89 50.68 -17.56
C GLY A 256 13.62 51.27 -18.78
N GLY A 257 13.91 50.44 -19.79
CA GLY A 257 14.56 50.87 -21.02
C GLY A 257 13.66 51.62 -22.00
N SER A 258 12.35 51.65 -21.78
CA SER A 258 11.42 52.34 -22.71
C SER A 258 11.46 53.87 -22.62
N ILE A 259 12.21 54.43 -21.67
CA ILE A 259 12.32 55.87 -21.40
C ILE A 259 13.64 56.42 -21.93
N MET A 260 14.44 55.58 -22.60
CA MET A 260 15.68 56.04 -23.23
C MET A 260 15.38 57.14 -24.24
N GLU A 261 16.30 58.10 -24.30
CA GLU A 261 16.21 59.23 -25.22
C GLU A 261 16.04 58.75 -26.67
N ASN A 262 15.26 59.48 -27.46
CA ASN A 262 14.95 59.19 -28.86
C ASN A 262 14.17 57.89 -29.14
N MET A 263 13.79 57.09 -28.14
CA MET A 263 13.01 55.85 -28.34
C MET A 263 11.65 56.13 -29.01
N GLU A 264 10.87 57.09 -28.49
CA GLU A 264 9.57 57.45 -29.05
C GLU A 264 9.69 57.96 -30.49
N ALA A 265 10.63 58.88 -30.74
CA ALA A 265 10.86 59.44 -32.07
C ALA A 265 11.27 58.36 -33.08
N ALA A 266 12.16 57.44 -32.68
CA ALA A 266 12.59 56.34 -33.52
C ALA A 266 11.44 55.36 -33.85
N ILE A 267 10.56 55.06 -32.88
CA ILE A 267 9.37 54.24 -33.10
C ILE A 267 8.39 54.93 -34.07
N ILE A 268 8.15 56.23 -33.88
CA ILE A 268 7.28 57.02 -34.77
C ILE A 268 7.86 57.02 -36.19
N SER A 269 9.15 57.27 -36.33
CA SER A 269 9.81 57.31 -37.64
C SER A 269 9.79 55.94 -38.34
N LYS A 270 9.99 54.84 -37.61
CA LYS A 270 10.10 53.49 -38.18
C LYS A 270 8.73 52.86 -38.47
N PHE A 271 7.78 53.01 -37.55
CA PHE A 271 6.49 52.31 -37.61
C PHE A 271 5.30 53.22 -37.93
N SER A 272 5.49 54.54 -38.01
CA SER A 272 4.41 55.53 -38.21
C SER A 272 3.30 55.43 -37.16
N ILE A 273 3.66 55.03 -35.94
CA ILE A 273 2.73 54.86 -34.80
C ILE A 273 3.30 55.58 -33.60
N LYS A 274 2.47 56.38 -32.94
CA LYS A 274 2.84 56.99 -31.66
C LYS A 274 2.70 55.96 -30.54
N PRO A 275 3.79 55.58 -29.85
CA PRO A 275 3.71 54.66 -28.73
C PRO A 275 2.98 55.28 -27.52
N GLN A 276 2.29 54.44 -26.76
CA GLN A 276 1.67 54.81 -25.49
C GLN A 276 2.47 54.21 -24.33
N VAL A 277 3.04 55.04 -23.46
CA VAL A 277 3.73 54.54 -22.26
C VAL A 277 2.69 54.03 -21.27
N MET A 278 2.81 52.76 -20.87
CA MET A 278 1.87 52.12 -19.95
C MET A 278 1.99 52.69 -18.53
N ASP A 279 0.85 52.95 -17.88
CA ASP A 279 0.79 53.14 -16.42
C ASP A 279 0.24 51.85 -15.78
N PRO A 280 1.09 51.00 -15.17
CA PRO A 280 0.64 49.74 -14.58
C PRO A 280 -0.24 49.94 -13.33
N PHE A 281 -0.39 51.17 -12.85
CA PHE A 281 -1.21 51.50 -11.68
C PHE A 281 -2.54 52.18 -12.04
N ARG A 282 -2.85 52.35 -13.33
CA ARG A 282 -3.99 53.13 -13.82
C ARG A 282 -5.33 52.76 -13.18
N LYS A 283 -5.65 51.46 -13.06
CA LYS A 283 -6.90 50.97 -12.44
C LYS A 283 -6.76 50.58 -10.97
N LEU A 284 -5.58 50.80 -10.36
CA LEU A 284 -5.32 50.47 -8.97
C LEU A 284 -5.59 51.67 -8.07
N ARG A 285 -6.22 51.43 -6.91
CA ARG A 285 -6.28 52.44 -5.86
C ARG A 285 -4.94 52.50 -5.16
N VAL A 286 -4.40 53.71 -4.97
CA VAL A 286 -3.10 53.91 -4.30
C VAL A 286 -3.34 54.60 -2.96
N SER A 287 -2.85 54.01 -1.87
CA SER A 287 -2.91 54.64 -0.55
C SER A 287 -1.96 55.84 -0.47
N LYS A 288 -2.25 56.82 0.41
CA LYS A 288 -1.44 58.05 0.53
C LYS A 288 0.04 57.75 0.84
N ASP A 289 0.31 56.81 1.74
CA ASP A 289 1.67 56.43 2.13
C ASP A 289 2.44 55.79 0.97
N VAL A 290 1.75 55.03 0.12
CA VAL A 290 2.34 54.37 -1.05
C VAL A 290 2.54 55.37 -2.19
N PHE A 291 1.66 56.36 -2.33
CA PHE A 291 1.74 57.34 -3.40
C PHE A 291 3.07 58.12 -3.38
N GLN A 292 3.55 58.50 -2.19
CA GLN A 292 4.86 59.15 -2.03
C GLN A 292 6.01 58.21 -2.44
N LYS A 293 5.98 56.95 -1.97
CA LYS A 293 6.97 55.93 -2.35
C LYS A 293 6.98 55.66 -3.85
N LEU A 294 5.80 55.62 -4.47
CA LEU A 294 5.64 55.40 -5.91
C LEU A 294 6.31 56.52 -6.71
N GLN A 295 6.12 57.79 -6.32
CA GLN A 295 6.79 58.92 -6.98
C GLN A 295 8.32 58.85 -6.83
N ALA A 296 8.81 58.46 -5.65
CA ALA A 296 10.24 58.32 -5.39
C ALA A 296 10.87 57.08 -6.06
N SER A 297 10.06 56.12 -6.52
CA SER A 297 10.54 54.87 -7.16
C SER A 297 10.95 55.05 -8.63
N GLY A 298 10.90 56.28 -9.14
CA GLY A 298 11.20 56.59 -10.52
C GLY A 298 10.03 56.27 -11.46
N PRO A 299 10.30 55.94 -12.72
CA PRO A 299 9.26 55.75 -13.72
C PRO A 299 8.32 54.58 -13.42
N LYS A 300 7.01 54.77 -13.62
CA LYS A 300 5.98 53.78 -13.25
C LYS A 300 5.99 52.53 -14.13
N ASN A 301 6.21 52.70 -15.42
CA ASN A 301 6.22 51.66 -16.47
C ASN A 301 7.25 50.54 -16.22
N GLN A 302 8.26 50.73 -15.36
CA GLN A 302 9.18 49.65 -15.01
C GLN A 302 8.56 48.58 -14.08
N PHE A 303 7.37 48.83 -13.53
CA PHE A 303 6.67 47.94 -12.60
C PHE A 303 5.64 47.01 -13.26
N SER A 304 5.45 47.08 -14.58
CA SER A 304 4.40 46.31 -15.27
C SER A 304 4.51 44.80 -15.05
N THR A 305 5.72 44.25 -15.06
CA THR A 305 5.96 42.81 -14.80
C THR A 305 5.55 42.42 -13.38
N VAL A 306 5.99 43.17 -12.36
CA VAL A 306 5.70 42.84 -10.96
C VAL A 306 4.23 43.06 -10.61
N VAL A 307 3.59 44.09 -11.18
CA VAL A 307 2.14 44.30 -11.03
C VAL A 307 1.37 43.14 -11.67
N GLY A 308 1.74 42.73 -12.88
CA GLY A 308 1.16 41.57 -13.55
C GLY A 308 1.25 40.29 -12.72
N ALA A 309 2.43 40.00 -12.17
CA ALA A 309 2.67 38.86 -11.31
C ALA A 309 1.89 38.95 -9.97
N ALA A 310 1.66 40.16 -9.44
CA ALA A 310 0.83 40.35 -8.25
C ALA A 310 -0.65 40.13 -8.56
N LEU A 311 -1.15 40.58 -9.72
CA LEU A 311 -2.54 40.42 -10.14
C LEU A 311 -2.93 38.93 -10.25
N ARG A 312 -2.01 38.04 -10.62
CA ARG A 312 -2.22 36.57 -10.66
C ARG A 312 -2.74 35.95 -9.37
N GLY A 313 -2.53 36.60 -8.21
CA GLY A 313 -3.03 36.09 -6.94
C GLY A 313 -4.45 36.52 -6.56
N ILE A 314 -5.02 37.54 -7.25
CA ILE A 314 -6.22 38.25 -6.78
C ILE A 314 -7.24 38.61 -7.87
N ALA A 315 -6.81 38.70 -9.13
CA ALA A 315 -7.63 39.11 -10.27
C ALA A 315 -7.89 37.94 -11.20
N ASP A 316 -9.05 37.94 -11.83
CA ASP A 316 -9.36 37.00 -12.90
C ASP A 316 -8.62 37.46 -14.17
N LEU A 317 -7.68 36.63 -14.62
CA LEU A 317 -6.77 36.98 -15.71
C LEU A 317 -6.91 35.98 -16.84
N LYS A 318 -6.77 36.50 -18.05
CA LYS A 318 -7.00 35.75 -19.27
C LYS A 318 -5.99 34.61 -19.47
N ILE A 319 -4.72 34.82 -19.09
CA ILE A 319 -3.68 33.80 -19.21
C ILE A 319 -3.09 33.51 -17.84
N GLU A 320 -3.11 32.22 -17.50
CA GLU A 320 -2.59 31.72 -16.24
C GLU A 320 -1.64 30.54 -16.51
N VAL A 321 -0.35 30.75 -16.27
CA VAL A 321 0.68 29.70 -16.28
C VAL A 321 1.43 29.69 -14.95
N ASN A 322 1.84 28.53 -14.46
CA ASN A 322 2.61 28.38 -13.23
C ASN A 322 3.61 27.23 -13.31
N PHE A 323 4.90 27.53 -13.36
CA PHE A 323 5.94 26.48 -13.42
C PHE A 323 6.00 25.60 -12.16
N LEU A 324 5.34 25.96 -11.07
CA LEU A 324 5.28 25.14 -9.85
C LEU A 324 4.14 24.12 -9.81
N ASN A 325 3.16 24.19 -10.71
CA ASN A 325 1.99 23.30 -10.66
C ASN A 325 2.39 21.81 -10.67
N LYS A 326 3.46 21.43 -11.39
CA LYS A 326 3.98 20.05 -11.39
C LYS A 326 4.68 19.65 -10.09
N VAL A 327 5.44 20.56 -9.48
CA VAL A 327 6.16 20.29 -8.22
C VAL A 327 5.19 20.14 -7.05
N LEU A 328 4.09 20.90 -7.07
CA LEU A 328 3.05 20.83 -6.05
C LEU A 328 2.12 19.62 -6.24
N SER A 329 1.75 19.26 -7.47
CA SER A 329 0.95 18.05 -7.73
C SER A 329 1.67 16.76 -7.33
N ASP A 330 3.00 16.72 -7.50
CA ASP A 330 3.81 15.59 -7.05
C ASP A 330 3.88 15.53 -5.52
N LYS A 331 4.01 16.68 -4.83
CA LYS A 331 3.98 16.73 -3.35
C LYS A 331 2.63 16.34 -2.76
N GLU A 332 1.51 16.72 -3.36
CA GLU A 332 0.17 16.28 -2.91
C GLU A 332 -0.02 14.76 -3.07
N SER A 333 0.47 14.19 -4.17
CA SER A 333 0.52 12.74 -4.39
C SER A 333 1.37 12.02 -3.32
N PHE A 334 2.51 12.60 -2.93
CA PHE A 334 3.36 12.07 -1.85
C PHE A 334 2.74 12.23 -0.45
N SER A 335 2.03 13.31 -0.17
CA SER A 335 1.35 13.53 1.13
C SER A 335 0.24 12.50 1.36
N ASN A 336 -0.56 12.22 0.32
CA ASN A 336 -1.59 11.18 0.40
C ASN A 336 -0.97 9.78 0.63
N LYS A 337 0.17 9.47 0.01
CA LYS A 337 0.87 8.19 0.27
C LYS A 337 1.34 8.03 1.71
N ARG A 338 1.73 9.11 2.41
CA ARG A 338 2.12 9.07 3.84
C ARG A 338 0.95 8.71 4.76
N ILE A 339 -0.25 9.21 4.45
CA ILE A 339 -1.46 8.90 5.22
C ILE A 339 -1.82 7.42 5.03
N TYR A 340 -1.86 6.93 3.78
CA TYR A 340 -2.13 5.52 3.51
C TYR A 340 -1.07 4.58 4.08
N SER A 341 0.21 4.96 4.06
CA SER A 341 1.28 4.17 4.71
C SER A 341 1.16 4.14 6.23
N SER A 342 0.77 5.26 6.86
CA SER A 342 0.56 5.29 8.32
C SER A 342 -0.65 4.43 8.75
N LEU A 343 -1.73 4.46 7.97
CA LEU A 343 -2.94 3.67 8.23
C LEU A 343 -2.70 2.16 8.07
N SER A 344 -1.89 1.77 7.08
CA SER A 344 -1.52 0.36 6.86
C SER A 344 -0.61 -0.18 7.97
N ILE A 345 0.33 0.63 8.48
CA ILE A 345 1.12 0.26 9.67
C ILE A 345 0.21 0.07 10.90
N ALA A 346 -0.72 1.01 11.15
CA ALA A 346 -1.65 0.90 12.27
C ALA A 346 -2.54 -0.36 12.18
N THR A 347 -3.00 -0.70 10.97
CA THR A 347 -3.79 -1.91 10.72
C THR A 347 -2.97 -3.17 10.97
N GLY A 348 -1.70 -3.21 10.52
CA GLY A 348 -0.79 -4.33 10.79
C GLY A 348 -0.55 -4.56 12.28
N VAL A 349 -0.40 -3.48 13.07
CA VAL A 349 -0.26 -3.56 14.53
C VAL A 349 -1.52 -4.11 15.18
N LEU A 350 -2.71 -3.66 14.75
CA LEU A 350 -3.98 -4.18 15.27
C LEU A 350 -4.16 -5.67 15.00
N ILE A 351 -3.77 -6.15 13.82
CA ILE A 351 -3.77 -7.59 13.48
C ILE A 351 -2.87 -8.38 14.42
N LEU A 352 -1.66 -7.88 14.70
CA LEU A 352 -0.72 -8.53 15.61
C LEU A 352 -1.25 -8.59 17.06
N ILE A 353 -1.86 -7.50 17.53
CA ILE A 353 -2.50 -7.45 18.86
C ILE A 353 -3.66 -8.45 18.93
N SER A 354 -4.53 -8.45 17.92
CA SER A 354 -5.66 -9.39 17.85
C SER A 354 -5.19 -10.85 17.83
N PHE A 355 -4.13 -11.15 17.08
CA PHE A 355 -3.54 -12.48 17.03
C PHE A 355 -2.95 -12.89 18.39
N SER A 356 -2.27 -11.97 19.09
CA SER A 356 -1.74 -12.22 20.44
C SER A 356 -2.85 -12.53 21.45
N ILE A 357 -3.95 -11.78 21.42
CA ILE A 357 -5.12 -12.02 22.27
C ILE A 357 -5.73 -13.39 21.98
N PHE A 358 -5.92 -13.71 20.69
CA PHE A 358 -6.44 -15.01 20.26
C PHE A 358 -5.56 -16.18 20.76
N MET A 359 -4.24 -16.09 20.58
CA MET A 359 -3.31 -17.13 21.04
C MET A 359 -3.32 -17.30 22.56
N ARG A 360 -3.46 -16.20 23.33
CA ARG A 360 -3.61 -16.28 24.80
C ARG A 360 -4.90 -16.99 25.19
N GLN A 361 -6.02 -16.69 24.53
CA GLN A 361 -7.30 -17.34 24.80
C GLN A 361 -7.26 -18.83 24.45
N ASP A 362 -6.71 -19.20 23.29
CA ASP A 362 -6.54 -20.61 22.88
C ASP A 362 -5.67 -21.39 23.88
N TYR A 363 -4.56 -20.79 24.34
CA TYR A 363 -3.71 -21.38 25.37
C TYR A 363 -4.47 -21.60 26.69
N HIS A 364 -5.22 -20.60 27.16
CA HIS A 364 -6.01 -20.72 28.39
C HIS A 364 -7.06 -21.85 28.30
N ILE A 365 -7.77 -21.96 27.17
CA ILE A 365 -8.76 -23.03 26.96
C ILE A 365 -8.09 -24.40 26.96
N LYS A 366 -6.96 -24.55 26.27
CA LYS A 366 -6.20 -25.80 26.24
C LYS A 366 -5.67 -26.18 27.62
N LYS A 367 -5.21 -25.21 28.41
CA LYS A 367 -4.76 -25.43 29.78
C LYS A 367 -5.88 -25.96 30.67
N ILE A 368 -7.06 -25.34 30.65
CA ILE A 368 -8.23 -25.81 31.41
C ILE A 368 -8.63 -27.24 31.00
N LYS A 369 -8.57 -27.57 29.70
CA LYS A 369 -8.83 -28.94 29.23
C LYS A 369 -7.78 -29.92 29.74
N LEU A 370 -6.52 -29.52 29.77
CA LEU A 370 -5.42 -30.34 30.26
C LEU A 370 -5.59 -30.62 31.76
N ASP A 371 -5.87 -29.60 32.55
CA ASP A 371 -6.09 -29.71 34.01
C ASP A 371 -7.25 -30.69 34.30
N LYS A 372 -8.34 -30.62 33.54
CA LYS A 372 -9.46 -31.58 33.66
C LYS A 372 -9.08 -33.01 33.29
N VAL A 373 -8.24 -33.20 32.27
CA VAL A 373 -7.77 -34.53 31.89
C VAL A 373 -6.85 -35.10 32.96
N GLU A 374 -6.00 -34.26 33.56
CA GLU A 374 -5.10 -34.66 34.65
C GLU A 374 -5.89 -35.07 35.91
N GLU A 375 -6.93 -34.33 36.28
CA GLU A 375 -7.87 -34.69 37.36
C GLU A 375 -8.59 -36.02 37.09
N MET A 376 -9.04 -36.26 35.85
CA MET A 376 -9.63 -37.54 35.47
C MET A 376 -8.62 -38.69 35.58
N ILE A 377 -7.38 -38.49 35.11
CA ILE A 377 -6.30 -39.50 35.22
C ILE A 377 -6.02 -39.83 36.69
N GLU A 378 -5.95 -38.83 37.56
CA GLU A 378 -5.74 -39.03 38.98
C GLU A 378 -6.88 -39.83 39.62
N THR A 379 -8.12 -39.51 39.24
CA THR A 379 -9.31 -40.27 39.64
C THR A 379 -9.22 -41.73 39.18
N TYR A 380 -8.85 -41.99 37.92
CA TYR A 380 -8.67 -43.36 37.41
C TYR A 380 -7.57 -44.15 38.12
N ARG A 381 -6.45 -43.50 38.47
CA ARG A 381 -5.37 -44.13 39.27
C ARG A 381 -5.86 -44.63 40.63
N THR A 382 -6.83 -43.97 41.24
CA THR A 382 -7.42 -44.46 42.52
C THR A 382 -8.23 -45.75 42.37
N TYR A 383 -8.75 -46.04 41.18
CA TYR A 383 -9.52 -47.26 40.90
C TYR A 383 -8.64 -48.44 40.49
N GLU A 384 -7.45 -48.19 39.95
CA GLU A 384 -6.48 -49.22 39.55
C GLU A 384 -6.22 -50.29 40.63
N PRO A 385 -5.91 -49.95 41.89
CA PRO A 385 -5.71 -50.96 42.94
C PRO A 385 -7.00 -51.71 43.30
N LYS A 386 -8.18 -51.07 43.18
CA LYS A 386 -9.47 -51.72 43.46
C LYS A 386 -9.81 -52.75 42.39
N ILE A 387 -9.60 -52.42 41.11
CA ILE A 387 -9.79 -53.33 39.98
C ILE A 387 -8.84 -54.52 40.10
N LYS A 388 -7.58 -54.27 40.47
CA LYS A 388 -6.60 -55.34 40.68
C LYS A 388 -7.03 -56.30 41.79
N LYS A 389 -7.49 -55.78 42.93
CA LYS A 389 -7.97 -56.58 44.05
C LYS A 389 -9.19 -57.43 43.67
N ILE A 390 -10.15 -56.86 42.93
CA ILE A 390 -11.33 -57.60 42.47
C ILE A 390 -10.93 -58.74 41.53
N ARG A 391 -9.97 -58.52 40.62
CA ARG A 391 -9.46 -59.59 39.74
C ARG A 391 -8.79 -60.71 40.52
N GLU A 392 -7.96 -60.37 41.51
CA GLU A 392 -7.32 -61.37 42.37
C GLU A 392 -8.36 -62.21 43.15
N GLU A 393 -9.43 -61.57 43.65
CA GLU A 393 -10.55 -62.28 44.30
C GLU A 393 -11.35 -63.16 43.31
N GLU A 394 -11.57 -62.69 42.07
CA GLU A 394 -12.23 -63.44 41.00
C GLU A 394 -11.44 -64.71 40.65
N ASP A 395 -10.13 -64.62 40.47
CA ASP A 395 -9.26 -65.76 40.17
C ASP A 395 -9.30 -66.80 41.29
N ILE A 396 -9.24 -66.38 42.55
CA ILE A 396 -9.34 -67.29 43.70
C ILE A 396 -10.70 -68.01 43.74
N LEU A 397 -11.79 -67.28 43.49
CA LEU A 397 -13.13 -67.87 43.46
C LEU A 397 -13.27 -68.88 42.31
N ARG A 398 -12.71 -68.56 41.14
CA ARG A 398 -12.73 -69.43 39.97
C ARG A 398 -11.97 -70.73 40.22
N ASP A 399 -10.80 -70.67 40.86
CA ASP A 399 -10.03 -71.87 41.23
C ASP A 399 -10.77 -72.76 42.23
N LYS A 400 -11.38 -72.15 43.27
CA LYS A 400 -12.22 -72.89 44.22
C LYS A 400 -13.40 -73.57 43.53
N MET A 401 -14.07 -72.85 42.63
CA MET A 401 -15.19 -73.39 41.87
C MET A 401 -14.75 -74.59 41.02
N ASN A 402 -13.62 -74.49 40.31
CA ASN A 402 -13.07 -75.60 39.51
C ASN A 402 -12.76 -76.84 40.38
N THR A 403 -12.18 -76.64 41.56
CA THR A 403 -11.87 -77.73 42.50
C THR A 403 -13.13 -78.43 43.00
N LEU A 404 -14.18 -77.65 43.32
CA LEU A 404 -15.47 -78.20 43.73
C LEU A 404 -16.15 -78.98 42.61
N TYR A 405 -16.13 -78.46 41.37
CA TYR A 405 -16.67 -79.18 40.21
C TYR A 405 -15.98 -80.52 39.96
N GLN A 406 -14.64 -80.55 40.05
CA GLN A 406 -13.87 -81.79 39.89
C GLN A 406 -14.19 -82.82 40.99
N THR A 407 -14.28 -82.38 42.24
CA THR A 407 -14.59 -83.25 43.38
C THR A 407 -16.02 -83.79 43.34
N ALA A 408 -16.99 -82.97 42.92
CA ALA A 408 -18.38 -83.41 42.77
C ALA A 408 -18.54 -84.43 41.64
N SER A 409 -17.84 -84.21 40.52
CA SER A 409 -17.93 -85.06 39.33
C SER A 409 -17.36 -86.46 39.55
N SER A 410 -16.28 -86.61 40.33
CA SER A 410 -15.67 -87.92 40.61
C SER A 410 -16.54 -88.87 41.44
N ARG A 411 -17.41 -88.33 42.32
CA ARG A 411 -18.31 -89.14 43.16
C ARG A 411 -19.38 -89.88 42.36
N ALA A 412 -19.92 -89.26 41.31
CA ALA A 412 -20.95 -89.87 40.46
C ALA A 412 -20.41 -91.08 39.68
N VAL A 413 -19.15 -91.02 39.25
CA VAL A 413 -18.48 -92.07 38.48
C VAL A 413 -18.34 -93.36 39.30
N TRP A 414 -17.86 -93.27 40.55
CA TRP A 414 -17.74 -94.44 41.43
C TRP A 414 -19.06 -95.13 41.69
N LEU A 415 -20.14 -94.37 41.90
CA LEU A 415 -21.48 -94.94 42.10
C LEU A 415 -21.98 -95.72 40.87
N GLY A 416 -21.72 -95.20 39.67
CA GLY A 416 -22.03 -95.90 38.42
C GLY A 416 -21.27 -97.22 38.30
N ILE A 417 -19.95 -97.18 38.50
CA ILE A 417 -19.06 -98.35 38.44
C ILE A 417 -19.50 -99.45 39.43
N PHE A 418 -19.74 -99.09 40.69
CA PHE A 418 -20.17 -100.07 41.69
C PHE A 418 -21.53 -100.67 41.35
N LYS A 419 -22.45 -99.89 40.80
CA LYS A 419 -23.73 -100.40 40.34
C LYS A 419 -23.55 -101.41 39.19
N SER A 420 -22.81 -101.06 38.14
CA SER A 420 -22.54 -101.94 36.99
C SER A 420 -21.91 -103.27 37.41
N ILE A 421 -20.95 -103.23 38.33
CA ILE A 421 -20.30 -104.44 38.86
C ILE A 421 -21.29 -105.28 39.70
N SER A 422 -22.09 -104.63 40.56
CA SER A 422 -23.03 -105.34 41.44
C SER A 422 -24.13 -106.09 40.68
N GLU A 423 -24.62 -105.54 39.56
CA GLU A 423 -25.66 -106.16 38.74
C GLU A 423 -25.17 -107.41 38.00
N MET A 424 -23.86 -107.52 37.77
CA MET A 424 -23.24 -108.62 37.03
C MET A 424 -22.59 -109.67 37.92
N LEU A 425 -22.56 -109.46 39.24
CA LEU A 425 -21.87 -110.35 40.16
C LEU A 425 -22.59 -111.72 40.23
N PRO A 426 -21.95 -112.82 39.78
CA PRO A 426 -22.52 -114.16 39.93
C PRO A 426 -22.65 -114.55 41.41
N LYS A 427 -23.59 -115.45 41.74
CA LYS A 427 -23.82 -115.88 43.14
C LYS A 427 -22.63 -116.63 43.75
N ASP A 428 -21.74 -117.13 42.91
CA ASP A 428 -20.56 -117.94 43.23
C ASP A 428 -19.24 -117.14 43.14
N VAL A 429 -19.32 -115.80 43.10
CA VAL A 429 -18.19 -114.86 43.08
C VAL A 429 -18.38 -113.77 44.13
N TRP A 430 -17.33 -113.45 44.89
CA TRP A 430 -17.31 -112.36 45.87
C TRP A 430 -16.15 -111.42 45.62
N ILE A 431 -16.43 -110.11 45.65
CA ILE A 431 -15.40 -109.08 45.61
C ILE A 431 -15.02 -108.74 47.06
N THR A 432 -13.73 -108.77 47.34
CA THR A 432 -13.19 -108.51 48.68
C THR A 432 -12.49 -107.17 48.78
N ASP A 433 -11.96 -106.66 47.67
CA ASP A 433 -11.26 -105.38 47.64
C ASP A 433 -11.38 -104.75 46.25
N VAL A 434 -11.56 -103.43 46.24
CA VAL A 434 -11.56 -102.60 45.04
C VAL A 434 -10.72 -101.37 45.35
N SER A 435 -9.68 -101.15 44.55
CA SER A 435 -8.85 -99.96 44.64
C SER A 435 -8.59 -99.38 43.25
N GLY A 436 -8.41 -98.06 43.18
CA GLY A 436 -8.14 -97.38 41.92
C GLY A 436 -8.04 -95.87 42.07
N VAL A 437 -7.38 -95.23 41.11
CA VAL A 437 -7.26 -93.77 41.02
C VAL A 437 -7.96 -93.33 39.76
N ILE A 438 -8.99 -92.51 39.88
CA ILE A 438 -9.72 -91.94 38.74
C ILE A 438 -9.23 -90.51 38.49
N SER A 439 -8.67 -90.25 37.31
CA SER A 439 -8.29 -88.90 36.86
C SER A 439 -9.19 -88.46 35.72
N ILE A 440 -9.88 -87.32 35.90
CA ILE A 440 -10.87 -86.80 34.95
C ILE A 440 -10.21 -85.90 33.88
N GLU A 441 -8.91 -85.60 34.00
CA GLU A 441 -8.22 -84.64 33.13
C GLU A 441 -7.73 -85.22 31.78
N LYS A 442 -7.70 -86.55 31.61
CA LYS A 442 -7.28 -87.20 30.34
C LYS A 442 -8.19 -88.39 30.03
N SER A 443 -8.44 -88.61 28.75
CA SER A 443 -9.35 -89.59 28.12
C SER A 443 -8.97 -91.07 28.33
N GLY A 444 -8.66 -91.44 29.56
CA GLY A 444 -8.41 -92.78 30.09
C GLY A 444 -8.40 -92.65 31.60
N LEU A 445 -9.53 -92.97 32.24
CA LEU A 445 -9.88 -92.52 33.58
C LEU A 445 -9.28 -93.36 34.71
N GLY A 446 -8.07 -93.85 34.48
CA GLY A 446 -7.24 -94.48 35.49
C GLY A 446 -7.52 -95.96 35.68
N ARG A 447 -6.62 -96.58 36.46
CA ARG A 447 -6.51 -98.03 36.60
C ARG A 447 -7.24 -98.45 37.87
N MET A 448 -8.06 -99.48 37.73
CA MET A 448 -8.80 -100.12 38.82
C MET A 448 -8.35 -101.56 38.96
N ASP A 449 -8.01 -101.92 40.20
CA ASP A 449 -7.64 -103.26 40.59
C ASP A 449 -8.75 -103.83 41.50
N MET A 450 -9.16 -105.05 41.20
CA MET A 450 -10.21 -105.75 41.91
C MET A 450 -9.72 -107.12 42.34
N ASN A 451 -9.94 -107.44 43.61
CA ASN A 451 -9.61 -108.74 44.18
C ASN A 451 -10.88 -109.43 44.65
N GLY A 452 -10.96 -110.73 44.43
CA GLY A 452 -12.11 -111.52 44.81
C GLY A 452 -11.83 -113.01 44.98
N LYS A 453 -12.89 -113.73 45.32
CA LYS A 453 -12.93 -115.18 45.50
C LYS A 453 -14.07 -115.75 44.65
N ALA A 454 -13.91 -116.97 44.16
CA ALA A 454 -14.96 -117.69 43.43
C ALA A 454 -14.92 -119.19 43.73
N LEU A 455 -16.04 -119.90 43.52
CA LEU A 455 -16.12 -121.35 43.73
C LEU A 455 -15.40 -122.18 42.64
N SER A 456 -15.08 -121.59 41.48
CA SER A 456 -14.35 -122.29 40.42
C SER A 456 -13.61 -121.34 39.47
N TYR A 457 -12.61 -121.86 38.74
CA TYR A 457 -11.95 -121.11 37.65
C TYR A 457 -12.93 -120.72 36.53
N GLN A 458 -13.93 -121.55 36.26
CA GLN A 458 -14.92 -121.25 35.23
C GLN A 458 -15.75 -120.02 35.63
N SER A 459 -16.08 -119.88 36.91
CA SER A 459 -16.80 -118.74 37.50
C SER A 459 -15.98 -117.44 37.37
N VAL A 460 -14.67 -117.50 37.64
CA VAL A 460 -13.75 -116.35 37.43
C VAL A 460 -13.69 -115.96 35.95
N ASN A 461 -13.53 -116.92 35.04
CA ASN A 461 -13.43 -116.64 33.61
C ASN A 461 -14.73 -116.04 33.03
N ASN A 462 -15.89 -116.54 33.47
CA ASN A 462 -17.18 -116.01 33.07
C ASN A 462 -17.37 -114.56 33.59
N PHE A 463 -16.96 -114.30 34.83
CA PHE A 463 -17.00 -112.97 35.41
C PHE A 463 -16.06 -111.98 34.70
N VAL A 464 -14.81 -112.37 34.45
CA VAL A 464 -13.84 -111.54 33.68
C VAL A 464 -14.35 -111.28 32.25
N SER A 465 -14.99 -112.26 31.62
CA SER A 465 -15.58 -112.08 30.29
C SER A 465 -16.77 -111.12 30.32
N SER A 466 -17.56 -111.12 31.39
CA SER A 466 -18.67 -110.18 31.60
C SER A 466 -18.16 -108.75 31.82
N LEU A 467 -17.07 -108.59 32.58
CA LEU A 467 -16.39 -107.30 32.73
C LEU A 467 -15.84 -106.77 31.40
N LYS A 468 -15.28 -107.64 30.54
CA LYS A 468 -14.82 -107.25 29.19
C LYS A 468 -15.94 -106.79 28.26
N ALA A 469 -17.16 -107.24 28.49
CA ALA A 469 -18.32 -106.89 27.67
C ALA A 469 -18.93 -105.53 28.06
N LEU A 470 -18.55 -104.99 29.23
CA LEU A 470 -19.02 -103.69 29.68
C LEU A 470 -18.30 -102.55 28.95
N PRO A 471 -19.03 -101.54 28.47
CA PRO A 471 -18.43 -100.38 27.81
C PRO A 471 -17.66 -99.48 28.80
N ASP A 472 -17.93 -99.60 30.10
CA ASP A 472 -17.31 -98.81 31.17
C ASP A 472 -15.87 -99.26 31.50
N PHE A 473 -15.43 -100.40 30.96
CA PHE A 473 -14.10 -100.96 31.23
C PHE A 473 -13.36 -101.31 29.94
N SER A 474 -12.05 -101.09 29.94
CA SER A 474 -11.16 -101.53 28.88
C SER A 474 -9.91 -102.19 29.45
N ASP A 475 -9.17 -102.92 28.61
CA ASP A 475 -7.96 -103.65 29.00
C ASP A 475 -8.10 -104.55 30.24
N VAL A 476 -9.27 -105.18 30.40
CA VAL A 476 -9.55 -106.08 31.53
C VAL A 476 -8.66 -107.32 31.43
N ARG A 477 -7.74 -107.49 32.38
CA ARG A 477 -6.78 -108.60 32.42
C ARG A 477 -6.80 -109.29 33.78
N PRO A 478 -6.92 -110.63 33.82
CA PRO A 478 -6.63 -111.36 35.05
C PRO A 478 -5.12 -111.27 35.32
N VAL A 479 -4.75 -110.89 36.54
CA VAL A 479 -3.36 -110.74 36.97
C VAL A 479 -2.83 -112.05 37.55
N SER A 480 -3.66 -112.74 38.34
CA SER A 480 -3.32 -114.03 38.94
C SER A 480 -4.58 -114.73 39.44
N SER A 481 -4.52 -116.06 39.52
CA SER A 481 -5.54 -116.89 40.16
C SER A 481 -4.90 -118.11 40.80
N SER A 482 -5.25 -118.40 42.06
CA SER A 482 -4.71 -119.52 42.83
C SER A 482 -5.82 -120.24 43.59
N VAL A 483 -5.76 -121.58 43.65
CA VAL A 483 -6.68 -122.39 44.47
C VAL A 483 -6.19 -122.38 45.91
N GLU A 484 -7.10 -122.11 46.83
CA GLU A 484 -6.88 -122.26 48.27
C GLU A 484 -8.14 -122.91 48.87
N ASN A 485 -7.98 -123.75 49.90
CA ASN A 485 -9.15 -124.25 50.63
C ASN A 485 -9.70 -123.12 51.49
N ASP A 486 -11.01 -122.86 51.36
CA ASP A 486 -11.67 -121.88 52.19
C ASP A 486 -11.58 -122.31 53.66
N LYS A 487 -11.06 -121.42 54.51
CA LYS A 487 -10.72 -121.75 55.90
C LYS A 487 -11.94 -122.06 56.77
N ASP A 488 -13.14 -121.63 56.36
CA ASP A 488 -14.37 -121.77 57.14
C ASP A 488 -15.25 -122.93 56.64
N THR A 489 -15.21 -123.24 55.35
CA THR A 489 -16.06 -124.29 54.73
C THR A 489 -15.29 -125.54 54.28
N GLY A 490 -13.97 -125.45 54.11
CA GLY A 490 -13.13 -126.56 53.65
C GLY A 490 -13.22 -126.88 52.16
N GLU A 491 -14.02 -126.14 51.39
CA GLU A 491 -14.17 -126.30 49.93
C GLU A 491 -13.04 -125.56 49.18
N GLU A 492 -12.64 -126.09 48.01
CA GLU A 492 -11.66 -125.44 47.14
C GLU A 492 -12.26 -124.15 46.53
N ILE A 493 -11.65 -123.00 46.82
CA ILE A 493 -12.01 -121.71 46.25
C ILE A 493 -10.86 -121.11 45.45
N VAL A 494 -11.19 -120.35 44.41
CA VAL A 494 -10.23 -119.65 43.57
C VAL A 494 -10.17 -118.19 43.99
N LYS A 495 -9.04 -117.75 44.52
CA LYS A 495 -8.73 -116.32 44.63
C LYS A 495 -8.32 -115.79 43.28
N PHE A 496 -8.80 -114.61 42.93
CA PHE A 496 -8.46 -113.96 41.67
C PHE A 496 -8.21 -112.47 41.85
N SER A 497 -7.38 -111.93 40.96
CA SER A 497 -7.14 -110.50 40.82
C SER A 497 -7.33 -110.09 39.37
N VAL A 498 -8.08 -109.02 39.15
CA VAL A 498 -8.34 -108.44 37.83
C VAL A 498 -7.94 -106.97 37.86
N THR A 499 -7.13 -106.58 36.89
CA THR A 499 -6.86 -105.17 36.60
C THR A 499 -7.70 -104.76 35.40
N MET A 500 -8.24 -103.56 35.42
CA MET A 500 -8.92 -102.94 34.28
C MET A 500 -8.69 -101.43 34.25
N ASP A 501 -8.81 -100.85 33.07
CA ASP A 501 -8.87 -99.40 32.91
C ASP A 501 -10.34 -98.97 32.91
N VAL A 502 -10.66 -97.93 33.69
CA VAL A 502 -11.99 -97.34 33.74
C VAL A 502 -12.16 -96.38 32.57
N VAL A 503 -13.21 -96.59 31.79
CA VAL A 503 -13.60 -95.74 30.67
C VAL A 503 -14.90 -95.07 31.04
N LEU A 504 -14.95 -93.74 31.00
CA LEU A 504 -16.25 -93.07 30.99
C LEU A 504 -16.86 -93.31 29.62
N ALA A 505 -17.90 -94.15 29.56
CA ALA A 505 -18.82 -94.11 28.45
C ALA A 505 -19.31 -92.66 28.33
N GLY A 506 -19.01 -92.00 27.20
CA GLY A 506 -19.47 -90.65 26.95
C GLY A 506 -20.99 -90.61 27.09
N ASN A 507 -21.48 -89.73 27.97
CA ASN A 507 -22.88 -89.30 27.93
C ASN A 507 -23.18 -88.58 26.62
#